data_AF-A0A939HNR5-F1
#
_entry.id   AF-A0A939HNR5-F1
#
_cell.length_a   1.000
_cell.length_b   1.000
_cell.length_c   1.000
_cell.angle_alpha   90.00
_cell.angle_beta   90.00
_cell.angle_gamma   90.00
#
_symmetry.space_group_name_H-M   'P 1'
#
loop_
_entity.id
_entity.type
_entity.pdbx_description
1 polymer ?
#
loop_
_entity_poly.entity_id
_entity_poly.type
_entity_poly.pdbx_seq_one_letter_code
_entity_poly.pdbx_strand_id
1 'polypeptide(L)'
;MADRPRFFDDLAGVAGGAVSALTGLREEIHAIVRSRVDEVLTNLQVVRREEFEVMRELAARARIGQEEADRRIQALEERVHALEHKTGQHHQHG
;
A
#
# COMPACT_ATOMS: atom_id res chain seq x y z
N MET A 1 -58.87 -2.16 41.99
CA MET A 1 -57.59 -2.69 41.49
C MET A 1 -57.80 -2.93 40.00
N ALA A 2 -57.14 -2.16 39.14
CA ALA A 2 -57.33 -2.28 37.70
C ALA A 2 -56.43 -3.41 37.16
N ASP A 3 -57.05 -4.47 36.64
CA ASP A 3 -56.34 -5.51 35.89
C ASP A 3 -55.77 -4.89 34.60
N ARG A 4 -54.47 -4.60 34.63
CA ARG A 4 -53.71 -4.24 33.44
C ARG A 4 -53.44 -5.53 32.65
N PRO A 5 -53.75 -5.59 31.34
CA PRO A 5 -53.67 -6.85 30.59
C PRO A 5 -52.20 -7.29 30.42
N ARG A 6 -51.78 -8.26 31.24
CA ARG A 6 -50.43 -8.86 31.30
C ARG A 6 -49.91 -9.36 29.94
N PHE A 7 -50.82 -9.75 29.04
CA PHE A 7 -50.49 -10.19 27.67
C PHE A 7 -49.75 -9.14 26.82
N PHE A 8 -50.04 -7.84 27.00
CA PHE A 8 -49.34 -6.80 26.24
C PHE A 8 -47.93 -6.54 26.77
N ASP A 9 -47.70 -6.80 28.06
CA ASP A 9 -46.39 -6.62 28.71
C ASP A 9 -45.42 -7.74 28.29
N ASP A 10 -45.90 -8.98 28.25
CA ASP A 10 -45.12 -10.14 27.78
C ASP A 10 -44.74 -10.01 26.30
N LEU A 11 -45.66 -9.53 25.45
CA LEU A 11 -45.39 -9.30 24.02
C LEU A 11 -44.37 -8.18 23.81
N ALA A 12 -44.44 -7.10 24.61
CA ALA A 12 -43.47 -6.02 24.56
C ALA A 12 -42.07 -6.49 25.01
N GLY A 13 -42.00 -7.35 26.02
CA GLY A 13 -40.75 -7.97 26.46
C GLY A 13 -40.12 -8.87 25.39
N VAL A 14 -40.91 -9.71 24.72
CA VAL A 14 -40.44 -10.58 23.62
C VAL A 14 -40.03 -9.76 22.40
N ALA A 15 -40.80 -8.74 22.02
CA ALA A 15 -40.46 -7.85 20.91
C ALA A 15 -39.15 -7.09 21.18
N GLY A 16 -38.97 -6.57 22.40
CA GLY A 16 -37.72 -5.92 22.81
C GLY A 16 -36.53 -6.89 22.79
N GLY A 17 -36.70 -8.10 23.35
CA GLY A 17 -35.68 -9.14 23.35
C GLY A 17 -35.27 -9.60 21.94
N ALA A 18 -36.24 -9.78 21.04
CA ALA A 18 -35.99 -10.14 19.65
C ALA A 18 -35.23 -9.03 18.89
N VAL A 19 -35.61 -7.77 19.08
CA VAL A 19 -34.91 -6.62 18.46
C VAL A 19 -33.48 -6.51 18.98
N SER A 20 -33.24 -6.70 20.29
CA SER A 20 -31.90 -6.71 20.86
C SER A 20 -31.05 -7.87 20.33
N ALA A 21 -31.62 -9.08 20.22
CA ALA A 21 -30.92 -10.24 19.67
C ALA A 21 -30.56 -10.05 18.19
N LEU A 22 -31.47 -9.49 17.37
CA LEU A 22 -31.20 -9.16 15.97
C LEU A 22 -30.11 -8.09 15.82
N THR A 23 -30.08 -7.11 16.73
CA THR A 23 -29.05 -6.08 16.74
C THR A 23 -27.68 -6.67 17.07
N GLY A 24 -27.60 -7.54 18.10
CA GLY A 24 -26.37 -8.23 18.45
C GLY A 24 -25.85 -9.14 17.32
N LEU A 25 -26.74 -9.89 16.67
CA LEU A 25 -26.37 -10.72 15.52
C LEU A 25 -25.83 -9.88 14.35
N ARG A 26 -26.43 -8.72 14.08
CA ARG A 26 -25.96 -7.81 13.03
C ARG A 26 -24.54 -7.30 13.32
N GLU A 27 -24.25 -6.95 14.57
CA GLU A 27 -22.92 -6.50 14.99
C GLU A 27 -21.88 -7.60 14.84
N GLU A 28 -22.21 -8.83 15.23
CA GLU A 28 -21.35 -10.01 15.09
C GLU A 28 -21.05 -10.33 13.62
N ILE A 29 -22.06 -10.31 12.75
CA ILE A 29 -21.87 -10.48 11.30
C ILE A 29 -20.95 -9.39 10.73
N HIS A 30 -21.14 -8.13 11.13
CA HIS A 30 -20.28 -7.03 10.66
C HIS A 30 -18.82 -7.22 11.10
N ALA A 31 -18.59 -7.69 12.33
CA ALA A 31 -17.25 -8.00 12.82
C ALA A 31 -16.60 -9.16 12.04
N ILE A 32 -17.36 -10.23 11.75
CA ILE A 32 -16.89 -11.37 10.95
C ILE A 32 -16.54 -10.93 9.53
N VAL A 33 -17.39 -10.13 8.89
CA VAL A 33 -17.14 -9.60 7.54
C VAL A 33 -15.88 -8.75 7.51
N ARG A 34 -15.71 -7.85 8.49
CA ARG A 34 -14.49 -7.04 8.60
C ARG A 34 -13.24 -7.91 8.76
N SER A 35 -13.27 -8.86 9.68
CA SER A 35 -12.16 -9.78 9.90
C SER A 35 -11.80 -10.55 8.63
N ARG A 36 -12.80 -10.98 7.84
CA ARG A 36 -12.57 -11.71 6.60
C ARG A 36 -11.97 -10.83 5.51
N VAL A 37 -12.40 -9.57 5.42
CA VAL A 37 -11.83 -8.59 4.50
C VAL A 37 -10.37 -8.30 4.86
N ASP A 38 -10.07 -8.08 6.14
CA ASP A 38 -8.70 -7.79 6.60
C ASP A 38 -7.76 -8.98 6.34
N GLU A 39 -8.24 -10.22 6.55
CA GLU A 39 -7.51 -11.45 6.21
C GLU A 39 -7.22 -11.55 4.71
N VAL A 40 -8.22 -11.28 3.86
CA VAL A 40 -8.05 -11.30 2.39
C VAL A 40 -7.06 -10.22 1.95
N LEU A 41 -7.17 -8.99 2.45
CA LEU A 41 -6.25 -7.89 2.11
C LEU A 41 -4.81 -8.20 2.53
N THR A 42 -4.63 -8.83 3.71
CA THR A 42 -3.33 -9.29 4.19
C THR A 42 -2.75 -10.37 3.29
N ASN A 43 -3.56 -11.35 2.88
CA ASN A 43 -3.14 -12.45 2.02
C ASN A 43 -2.82 -12.00 0.59
N LEU A 44 -3.46 -10.94 0.09
CA LEU A 44 -3.23 -10.40 -1.24
C LEU A 44 -2.01 -9.47 -1.34
N GLN A 45 -1.25 -9.28 -0.26
CA GLN A 45 -0.05 -8.43 -0.21
C GLN A 45 -0.29 -7.03 -0.82
N VAL A 46 -1.44 -6.43 -0.51
CA VAL A 46 -1.81 -5.14 -1.08
C VAL A 46 -0.87 -4.06 -0.53
N VAL A 47 -0.21 -3.33 -1.44
CA VAL A 47 0.63 -2.19 -1.08
C VAL A 47 -0.26 -0.99 -0.77
N ARG A 48 0.01 -0.26 0.33
CA ARG A 48 -0.75 0.95 0.62
C ARG A 48 -0.49 1.98 -0.47
N ARG A 49 -1.52 2.77 -0.78
CA ARG A 49 -1.42 3.79 -1.84
C ARG A 49 -0.25 4.75 -1.61
N GLU A 50 -0.03 5.17 -0.36
CA GLU A 50 1.07 6.06 0.01
C GLU A 50 2.44 5.42 -0.25
N GLU A 51 2.62 4.15 0.12
CA GLU A 51 3.86 3.40 -0.14
C GLU A 51 4.11 3.27 -1.65
N PHE A 52 3.05 3.00 -2.43
CA PHE A 52 3.14 2.95 -3.88
C PHE A 52 3.55 4.29 -4.49
N GLU A 53 2.96 5.40 -4.02
CA GLU A 53 3.28 6.74 -4.51
C GLU A 53 4.73 7.13 -4.18
N VAL A 54 5.20 6.83 -2.97
CA VAL A 54 6.59 7.05 -2.56
C VAL A 54 7.56 6.24 -3.44
N MET A 55 7.28 4.95 -3.65
CA MET A 55 8.12 4.09 -4.48
C MET A 55 8.11 4.50 -5.95
N ARG A 56 6.96 4.96 -6.47
CA ARG A 56 6.85 5.50 -7.83
C ARG A 56 7.71 6.75 -8.01
N GLU A 57 7.66 7.67 -7.05
CA GLU A 57 8.47 8.88 -7.10
C GLU A 57 9.96 8.57 -6.98
N LEU A 58 10.34 7.68 -6.07
CA LEU A 58 11.72 7.21 -5.92
C LEU A 58 12.23 6.57 -7.22
N ALA A 59 11.44 5.70 -7.86
CA ALA A 59 11.80 5.06 -9.12
C ALA A 59 12.00 6.08 -10.25
N ALA A 60 11.14 7.11 -10.33
CA ALA A 60 11.28 8.18 -11.31
C ALA A 60 12.58 8.98 -11.09
N ARG A 61 12.86 9.37 -9.85
CA ARG A 61 14.09 10.09 -9.49
C ARG A 61 15.34 9.25 -9.75
N ALA A 62 15.28 7.94 -9.44
CA ALA A 62 16.37 7.02 -9.69
C ALA A 62 16.67 6.88 -11.19
N ARG A 63 15.64 6.81 -12.05
CA ARG A 63 15.84 6.78 -13.51
C ARG A 63 16.54 8.05 -14.02
N ILE A 64 16.08 9.22 -13.58
CA ILE A 64 16.69 10.50 -13.94
C ILE A 64 18.15 10.55 -13.50
N GLY A 65 18.41 10.20 -12.24
CA GLY A 65 19.77 10.17 -11.70
C GLY A 65 20.69 9.17 -12.42
N GLN A 66 20.15 8.02 -12.82
CA GLN A 66 20.88 7.02 -13.61
C GLN A 66 21.28 7.60 -14.98
N GLU A 67 20.35 8.21 -15.72
CA GLU A 67 20.65 8.80 -17.03
C GLU A 67 21.71 9.90 -16.95
N GLU A 68 21.68 10.73 -15.90
CA GLU A 68 22.71 11.74 -15.66
C GLU A 68 24.07 11.12 -15.35
N ALA A 69 24.09 10.09 -14.50
CA ALA A 69 25.31 9.36 -14.18
C ALA A 69 25.91 8.68 -15.42
N ASP A 70 25.07 8.02 -16.24
CA ASP A 70 25.49 7.34 -17.48
C ASP A 70 26.14 8.35 -18.46
N ARG A 71 25.55 9.54 -18.63
CA ARG A 71 26.14 10.61 -19.45
C ARG A 71 27.50 11.07 -18.94
N ARG A 72 27.63 11.22 -17.62
CA ARG A 72 28.90 11.64 -17.00
C ARG A 72 29.96 10.55 -17.14
N ILE A 73 29.60 9.29 -17.00
CA ILE A 73 30.48 8.14 -17.20
C ILE A 73 30.98 8.13 -18.63
N GLN A 74 30.09 8.20 -19.62
CA GLN A 74 30.46 8.22 -21.03
C GLN A 74 31.44 9.37 -21.36
N ALA A 75 31.14 10.58 -20.89
CA ALA A 75 32.03 11.73 -21.12
C ALA A 75 33.41 11.55 -20.47
N LEU A 76 33.49 10.87 -19.33
CA LEU A 76 34.76 10.54 -18.69
C LEU A 76 35.51 9.45 -19.46
N GLU A 77 34.82 8.40 -19.91
CA GLU A 77 35.39 7.32 -20.73
C GLU A 77 36.00 7.87 -22.03
N GLU A 78 35.29 8.76 -22.73
CA GLU A 78 35.79 9.42 -23.95
C GLU A 78 37.06 10.25 -23.67
N ARG A 79 37.10 10.97 -22.54
CA ARG A 79 38.29 11.74 -22.14
C ARG A 79 39.47 10.85 -21.79
N VAL A 80 39.24 9.75 -21.08
CA VAL A 80 40.29 8.78 -20.74
C VAL A 80 40.88 8.22 -22.03
N HIS A 81 40.03 7.74 -22.94
CA HIS A 81 40.46 7.23 -24.23
C HIS A 81 41.28 8.27 -25.02
N ALA A 82 40.83 9.53 -25.09
CA ALA A 82 41.56 10.59 -25.77
C ALA A 82 42.94 10.88 -25.14
N LEU A 83 43.07 10.77 -23.81
CA LEU A 83 44.34 10.94 -23.11
C LEU A 83 45.29 9.77 -23.37
N GLU A 84 44.78 8.54 -23.36
CA GLU A 84 45.55 7.33 -23.66
C GLU A 84 46.13 7.37 -25.08
N HIS A 85 45.34 7.80 -26.07
CA HIS A 85 45.81 7.97 -27.45
C HIS A 85 46.93 9.02 -27.56
N LYS A 86 46.79 10.15 -26.88
CA LYS A 86 47.83 11.21 -26.88
C LYS A 86 49.14 10.73 -26.27
N THR A 87 49.07 10.00 -25.16
CA THR A 87 50.25 9.43 -24.51
C THR A 87 50.93 8.38 -25.39
N GLY A 88 50.16 7.54 -26.08
CA GLY A 88 50.70 6.55 -27.03
C GLY A 88 51.39 7.20 -28.25
N GLN A 89 50.83 8.28 -28.78
CA GLN A 89 51.40 9.02 -29.92
C GLN A 89 52.72 9.73 -29.58
N HIS A 90 52.84 10.27 -28.36
CA HIS A 90 54.06 10.91 -27.88
C HIS A 90 55.26 9.96 -27.77
N HIS A 91 55.03 8.66 -27.53
CA HIS A 91 56.10 7.65 -27.45
C HIS A 91 56.55 7.09 -28.81
N GLN A 92 55.80 7.33 -29.89
CA GLN A 92 56.16 6.86 -31.24
C GLN A 92 56.93 7.90 -32.07
N HIS A 93 57.07 9.14 -31.56
CA HIS A 93 57.71 10.26 -32.26
C HIS A 93 58.99 10.78 -31.56
N GLY A 94 59.57 10.03 -30.63
CA GLY A 94 60.87 10.30 -30.01
C GLY A 94 61.84 9.15 -30.24
#